data_AF-A0AAV5N1W2-F1
#
_entry.id   AF-A0AAV5N1W2-F1
#
_cell.length_a   1.000
_cell.length_b   1.000
_cell.length_c   1.000
_cell.angle_alpha   90.00
_cell.angle_beta   90.00
_cell.angle_gamma   90.00
#
_symmetry.space_group_name_H-M   'P 1'
#
loop_
_entity.id
_entity.type
_entity.pdbx_description
1 polymer ?
#
loop_
_entity_poly.entity_id
_entity_poly.type
_entity_poly.pdbx_seq_one_letter_code
_entity_poly.pdbx_strand_id
1 'polypeptide(L)'
;MKRNIPLNTEIKEPAEEAERIGYWYGSVKDDLPYALGQVIQNAHEGPPYEIVDRKIISIIVTADCWPGQLWRAQVVTLGDMSGLIDNPGYWRASAIRLLEPLPLAMLFGDYGQDIVILLQQISAVTAEQTEQLQNNLSADADSAWTKAWVLWDSQLAFPRQHQYDDKDGMTLSAMGRDDDESSPVNGGFHLIAELLELQAKKQEGSDAVIQIIEDGETEEALTPKWRAARKAFLHAAMAFAMREQLSNDEYAALTAAWSSVFNNVDNHA
;
A
#
# COMPACT_ATOMS: atom_id res chain seq x y z
N MET A 1 -38.95 29.38 57.23
CA MET A 1 -37.59 28.88 56.93
C MET A 1 -37.71 27.58 56.15
N LYS A 2 -37.57 27.67 54.81
CA LYS A 2 -37.70 26.50 53.92
C LYS A 2 -36.37 25.75 53.90
N ARG A 3 -36.41 24.45 54.18
CA ARG A 3 -35.31 23.51 53.92
C ARG A 3 -35.20 23.34 52.41
N ASN A 4 -34.06 23.68 51.84
CA ASN A 4 -33.67 23.29 50.48
C ASN A 4 -32.38 22.48 50.59
N ILE A 5 -32.50 21.19 50.31
CA ILE A 5 -31.41 20.39 49.74
C ILE A 5 -31.77 20.29 48.26
N PRO A 6 -30.80 20.53 47.37
CA PRO A 6 -30.51 19.48 46.41
C PRO A 6 -29.02 19.13 46.45
N LEU A 7 -28.75 17.84 46.65
CA LEU A 7 -27.62 17.17 46.05
C LEU A 7 -27.78 17.33 44.54
N ASN A 8 -26.84 17.99 43.88
CA ASN A 8 -26.50 17.67 42.50
C ASN A 8 -25.04 18.06 42.27
N THR A 9 -24.13 17.32 42.90
CA THR A 9 -22.79 17.15 42.35
C THR A 9 -22.94 16.16 41.20
N GLU A 10 -23.24 16.67 40.00
CA GLU A 10 -22.83 16.00 38.79
C GLU A 10 -21.31 15.83 38.90
N ILE A 11 -20.90 14.62 39.25
CA ILE A 11 -19.58 14.14 38.88
C ILE A 11 -19.64 14.13 37.36
N LYS A 12 -19.08 15.15 36.72
CA LYS A 12 -18.62 15.01 35.35
C LYS A 12 -17.57 13.92 35.39
N GLU A 13 -17.98 12.69 35.07
CA GLU A 13 -17.04 11.72 34.54
C GLU A 13 -16.26 12.44 33.44
N PRO A 14 -14.91 12.37 33.44
CA PRO A 14 -14.16 12.93 32.34
C PRO A 14 -14.68 12.27 31.08
N ALA A 15 -15.10 13.10 30.12
CA ALA A 15 -15.50 12.68 28.79
C ALA A 15 -14.53 11.60 28.31
N GLU A 16 -15.13 10.46 27.95
CA GLU A 16 -14.55 9.25 27.39
C GLU A 16 -13.15 9.47 26.81
N GLU A 17 -12.22 8.58 27.17
CA GLU A 17 -11.17 8.18 26.24
C GLU A 17 -11.84 7.93 24.89
N ALA A 18 -11.85 8.95 24.01
CA ALA A 18 -12.43 8.82 22.69
C ALA A 18 -11.83 7.57 22.09
N GLU A 19 -12.68 6.58 21.86
CA GLU A 19 -12.27 5.19 21.69
C GLU A 19 -11.17 5.18 20.62
N ARG A 20 -9.93 4.89 21.02
CA ARG A 20 -8.73 4.98 20.15
C ARG A 20 -8.79 3.82 19.15
N ILE A 21 -9.74 3.93 18.23
CA ILE A 21 -10.04 2.95 17.22
C ILE A 21 -9.49 3.47 15.90
N GLY A 22 -8.74 2.61 15.25
CA GLY A 22 -8.23 2.84 13.92
C GLY A 22 -8.10 1.52 13.19
N TYR A 23 -7.08 1.44 12.36
CA TYR A 23 -6.80 0.33 11.48
C TYR A 23 -5.43 -0.22 11.80
N TRP A 24 -5.32 -1.54 11.79
CA TRP A 24 -4.08 -2.24 12.05
C TRP A 24 -3.90 -3.31 11.00
N TYR A 25 -2.66 -3.47 10.54
CA TYR A 25 -2.27 -4.51 9.61
C TYR A 25 -1.26 -5.43 10.29
N GLY A 26 -1.59 -6.71 10.36
CA GLY A 26 -0.72 -7.73 10.90
C GLY A 26 -0.20 -8.65 9.81
N SER A 27 1.12 -8.89 9.77
CA SER A 27 1.64 -10.03 9.02
C SER A 27 1.20 -11.33 9.69
N VAL A 28 0.76 -12.30 8.90
CA VAL A 28 0.44 -13.63 9.44
C VAL A 28 1.78 -14.34 9.66
N LYS A 29 2.31 -14.23 10.88
CA LYS A 29 3.46 -15.03 11.31
C LYS A 29 2.97 -16.44 11.66
N ASP A 30 3.68 -17.46 11.17
CA ASP A 30 3.43 -18.88 11.47
C ASP A 30 2.04 -19.44 11.04
N ASP A 31 1.42 -18.85 10.01
CA ASP A 31 0.13 -19.30 9.43
C ASP A 31 -1.08 -19.34 10.39
N LEU A 32 -0.98 -18.73 11.58
CA LEU A 32 -2.09 -18.68 12.52
C LEU A 32 -2.94 -17.43 12.29
N PRO A 33 -4.21 -17.55 11.86
CA PRO A 33 -5.06 -16.40 11.63
C PRO A 33 -5.41 -15.72 12.96
N TYR A 34 -5.44 -14.38 12.94
CA TYR A 34 -5.96 -13.62 14.06
C TYR A 34 -7.48 -13.80 14.19
N ALA A 35 -8.00 -13.64 15.40
CA ALA A 35 -9.42 -13.86 15.73
C ALA A 35 -10.11 -12.58 16.23
N LEU A 36 -11.42 -12.50 15.96
CA LEU A 36 -12.28 -11.44 16.48
C LEU A 36 -12.21 -11.38 18.01
N GLY A 37 -11.98 -10.18 18.57
CA GLY A 37 -11.86 -9.95 20.00
C GLY A 37 -10.50 -10.34 20.59
N GLN A 38 -9.59 -10.93 19.80
CA GLN A 38 -8.24 -11.23 20.24
C GLN A 38 -7.54 -9.94 20.69
N VAL A 39 -6.81 -10.05 21.81
CA VAL A 39 -5.90 -9.01 22.27
C VAL A 39 -4.49 -9.38 21.85
N ILE A 40 -3.87 -8.53 21.04
CA ILE A 40 -2.46 -8.61 20.68
C ILE A 40 -1.72 -7.72 21.67
N GLN A 41 -0.69 -8.27 22.32
CA GLN A 41 0.08 -7.58 23.34
C GLN A 41 1.57 -7.77 23.07
N ASN A 42 2.33 -6.67 23.21
CA ASN A 42 3.78 -6.71 23.15
C ASN A 42 4.34 -7.69 24.19
N ALA A 43 5.29 -8.52 23.76
CA ALA A 43 5.96 -9.46 24.64
C ALA A 43 6.83 -8.78 25.72
N HIS A 44 7.20 -7.50 25.52
CA HIS A 44 8.11 -6.74 26.37
C HIS A 44 7.58 -5.32 26.59
N GLU A 45 8.00 -4.67 27.68
CA GLU A 45 7.76 -3.24 27.87
C GLU A 45 8.62 -2.44 26.89
N GLY A 46 7.98 -1.58 26.10
CA GLY A 46 8.63 -0.75 25.09
C GLY A 46 8.52 -1.29 23.66
N PRO A 47 9.33 -0.77 22.73
CA PRO A 47 9.26 -1.13 21.31
C PRO A 47 9.73 -2.57 21.03
N PRO A 48 9.32 -3.16 19.88
CA PRO A 48 8.48 -2.56 18.83
C PRO A 48 7.02 -2.44 19.27
N TYR A 49 6.38 -1.32 18.95
CA TYR A 49 4.95 -1.09 19.22
C TYR A 49 4.10 -1.54 18.05
N GLU A 50 2.87 -1.94 18.33
CA GLU A 50 1.83 -2.06 17.31
C GLU A 50 1.42 -0.67 16.82
N ILE A 51 1.30 -0.51 15.50
CA ILE A 51 0.91 0.77 14.89
C ILE A 51 -0.57 0.70 14.51
N VAL A 52 -1.38 1.56 15.13
CA VAL A 52 -2.80 1.70 14.80
C VAL A 52 -3.00 3.03 14.08
N ASP A 53 -3.18 2.95 12.77
CA ASP A 53 -3.41 4.08 11.87
C ASP A 53 -4.82 4.63 12.01
N ARG A 54 -4.97 5.95 11.97
CA ARG A 54 -6.29 6.59 12.03
C ARG A 54 -7.05 6.50 10.71
N LYS A 55 -6.35 6.39 9.58
CA LYS A 55 -6.91 6.24 8.24
C LYS A 55 -6.31 4.97 7.61
N ILE A 56 -7.09 4.18 6.87
CA ILE A 56 -6.56 2.98 6.18
C ILE A 56 -5.43 3.35 5.23
N ILE A 57 -5.54 4.49 4.56
CA ILE A 57 -4.58 4.96 3.56
C ILE A 57 -3.18 5.24 4.13
N SER A 58 -3.04 5.47 5.44
CA SER A 58 -1.74 5.71 6.05
C SER A 58 -1.01 4.42 6.45
N ILE A 59 -1.67 3.26 6.34
CA ILE A 59 -1.04 1.96 6.61
C ILE A 59 0.07 1.72 5.59
N ILE A 60 1.27 1.49 6.10
CA ILE A 60 2.42 1.07 5.31
C ILE A 60 2.48 -0.46 5.33
N VAL A 61 2.44 -1.06 4.14
CA VAL A 61 2.60 -2.50 3.95
C VAL A 61 3.85 -2.74 3.11
N THR A 62 4.74 -3.59 3.61
CA THR A 62 5.99 -3.98 2.92
C THR A 62 5.89 -5.40 2.37
N ALA A 63 6.74 -5.73 1.39
CA ALA A 63 6.77 -7.05 0.76
C ALA A 63 6.94 -8.21 1.76
N ASP A 64 7.78 -8.04 2.78
CA ASP A 64 8.04 -9.08 3.81
C ASP A 64 6.82 -9.38 4.69
N CYS A 65 5.85 -8.47 4.74
CA CYS A 65 4.63 -8.59 5.54
C CYS A 65 3.39 -8.89 4.68
N TRP A 66 3.55 -9.11 3.38
CA TRP A 66 2.47 -9.39 2.44
C TRP A 66 2.45 -10.87 2.01
N PRO A 67 1.28 -11.53 1.99
CA PRO A 67 -0.02 -11.05 2.45
C PRO A 67 -0.17 -11.11 3.98
N GLY A 68 -1.05 -10.27 4.51
CA GLY A 68 -1.35 -10.17 5.94
C GLY A 68 -2.85 -10.10 6.20
N GLN A 69 -3.24 -9.53 7.33
CA GLN A 69 -4.63 -9.30 7.69
C GLN A 69 -4.86 -7.85 8.10
N LEU A 70 -5.88 -7.23 7.52
CA LEU A 70 -6.33 -5.89 7.88
C LEU A 70 -7.47 -5.98 8.89
N TRP A 71 -7.39 -5.15 9.92
CA TRP A 71 -8.38 -5.12 10.99
C TRP A 71 -8.74 -3.69 11.37
N ARG A 72 -10.01 -3.47 11.75
CA ARG A 72 -10.37 -2.40 12.66
C ARG A 72 -9.94 -2.82 14.07
N ALA A 73 -9.18 -1.98 14.76
CA ALA A 73 -8.58 -2.32 16.05
C ALA A 73 -8.69 -1.17 17.05
N GLN A 74 -8.82 -1.51 18.33
CA GLN A 74 -8.83 -0.58 19.46
C GLN A 74 -7.48 -0.63 20.17
N VAL A 75 -6.89 0.53 20.45
CA VAL A 75 -5.73 0.63 21.37
C VAL A 75 -6.22 0.39 22.80
N VAL A 76 -5.81 -0.74 23.38
CA VAL A 76 -6.09 -1.11 24.78
C VAL A 76 -5.05 -0.51 25.71
N THR A 77 -3.79 -0.50 25.30
CA THR A 77 -2.69 0.10 26.06
C THR A 77 -1.83 0.93 25.12
N LEU A 78 -1.77 2.23 25.40
CA LEU A 78 -0.96 3.17 24.63
C LEU A 78 0.53 2.91 24.89
N GLY A 79 1.32 2.85 23.82
CA GLY A 79 2.78 2.85 23.90
C GLY A 79 3.35 4.26 24.08
N ASP A 80 4.68 4.35 24.08
CA ASP A 80 5.35 5.65 24.18
C ASP A 80 5.19 6.48 22.89
N MET A 81 4.43 7.57 23.01
CA MET A 81 4.21 8.55 21.94
C MET A 81 5.23 9.70 21.97
N SER A 82 6.20 9.68 22.88
CA SER A 82 7.23 10.72 22.97
C SER A 82 8.13 10.75 21.72
N GLY A 83 8.61 11.96 21.39
CA GLY A 83 9.47 12.21 20.23
C GLY A 83 8.76 12.20 18.87
N LEU A 84 7.43 12.01 18.83
CA LEU A 84 6.62 12.18 17.63
C LEU A 84 6.18 13.62 17.43
N ILE A 85 5.88 13.98 16.19
CA ILE A 85 5.19 15.23 15.87
C ILE A 85 3.79 15.25 16.51
N ASP A 86 3.22 16.44 16.67
CA ASP A 86 1.84 16.57 17.16
C ASP A 86 0.86 15.91 16.18
N ASN A 87 -0.01 15.02 16.69
CA ASN A 87 -1.00 14.28 15.91
C ASN A 87 -0.41 13.50 14.71
N PRO A 88 0.44 12.48 14.95
CA PRO A 88 1.21 11.80 13.89
C PRO A 88 0.38 10.92 12.94
N GLY A 89 -0.95 11.00 12.95
CA GLY A 89 -1.83 10.17 12.11
C GLY A 89 -2.04 8.72 12.60
N TYR A 90 -1.26 8.26 13.57
CA TYR A 90 -1.37 6.92 14.16
C TYR A 90 -1.19 6.94 15.69
N TRP A 91 -1.38 5.79 16.33
CA TRP A 91 -1.00 5.53 17.71
C TRP A 91 -0.01 4.37 17.78
N ARG A 92 1.03 4.53 18.61
CA ARG A 92 1.82 3.39 19.10
C ARG A 92 1.04 2.71 20.21
N ALA A 93 0.88 1.40 20.13
CA ALA A 93 0.15 0.58 21.10
C ALA A 93 1.05 -0.54 21.63
N SER A 94 1.01 -0.75 22.95
CA SER A 94 1.60 -1.94 23.59
C SER A 94 0.59 -3.08 23.66
N ALA A 95 -0.71 -2.78 23.52
CA ALA A 95 -1.74 -3.78 23.35
C ALA A 95 -2.91 -3.23 22.51
N ILE A 96 -3.43 -4.06 21.62
CA ILE A 96 -4.60 -3.75 20.79
C ILE A 96 -5.64 -4.87 20.89
N ARG A 97 -6.91 -4.53 20.68
CA ARG A 97 -8.01 -5.49 20.53
C ARG A 97 -8.53 -5.46 19.11
N LEU A 98 -8.63 -6.62 18.49
CA LEU A 98 -9.17 -6.77 17.14
C LEU A 98 -10.70 -6.72 17.17
N LEU A 99 -11.28 -5.77 16.43
CA LEU A 99 -12.72 -5.48 16.47
C LEU A 99 -13.48 -6.00 15.25
N GLU A 100 -12.87 -5.94 14.07
CA GLU A 100 -13.52 -6.32 12.81
C GLU A 100 -12.45 -6.65 11.77
N PRO A 101 -12.50 -7.83 11.14
CA PRO A 101 -11.64 -8.12 10.00
C PRO A 101 -12.11 -7.33 8.79
N LEU A 102 -11.18 -6.73 8.05
CA LEU A 102 -11.47 -5.92 6.88
C LEU A 102 -10.86 -6.55 5.61
N PRO A 103 -11.49 -6.37 4.44
CA PRO A 103 -10.90 -6.80 3.18
C PRO A 103 -9.58 -6.08 2.89
N LEU A 104 -8.53 -6.82 2.47
CA LEU A 104 -7.24 -6.23 2.08
C LEU A 104 -7.36 -5.21 0.94
N ALA A 105 -8.36 -5.36 0.07
CA ALA A 105 -8.66 -4.43 -1.02
C ALA A 105 -8.80 -2.98 -0.53
N MET A 106 -9.28 -2.76 0.71
CA MET A 106 -9.44 -1.41 1.25
C MET A 106 -8.12 -0.62 1.36
N LEU A 107 -6.96 -1.30 1.42
CA LEU A 107 -5.65 -0.66 1.43
C LEU A 107 -5.37 0.14 0.15
N PHE A 108 -5.99 -0.24 -0.97
CA PHE A 108 -5.62 0.23 -2.30
C PHE A 108 -6.74 1.04 -2.99
N GLY A 109 -7.70 1.55 -2.22
CA GLY A 109 -8.79 2.40 -2.72
C GLY A 109 -9.87 1.63 -3.47
N ASP A 110 -10.62 2.34 -4.32
CA ASP A 110 -11.84 1.85 -4.97
C ASP A 110 -11.61 0.64 -5.89
N TYR A 111 -10.41 0.55 -6.49
CA TYR A 111 -10.01 -0.55 -7.38
C TYR A 111 -9.15 -1.60 -6.67
N GLY A 112 -9.16 -1.62 -5.34
CA GLY A 112 -8.21 -2.41 -4.58
C GLY A 112 -8.35 -3.92 -4.74
N GLN A 113 -9.49 -4.43 -5.20
CA GLN A 113 -9.66 -5.85 -5.50
C GLN A 113 -8.78 -6.28 -6.68
N ASP A 114 -8.71 -5.47 -7.74
CA ASP A 114 -7.85 -5.73 -8.90
C ASP A 114 -6.37 -5.64 -8.51
N ILE A 115 -6.02 -4.69 -7.63
CA ILE A 115 -4.67 -4.57 -7.08
C ILE A 115 -4.29 -5.80 -6.25
N VAL A 116 -5.19 -6.33 -5.41
CA VAL A 116 -4.93 -7.57 -4.66
C VAL A 116 -4.67 -8.76 -5.60
N ILE A 117 -5.44 -8.90 -6.68
CA ILE A 117 -5.23 -9.97 -7.68
C ILE A 117 -3.85 -9.82 -8.33
N LEU A 118 -3.48 -8.60 -8.71
CA LEU A 118 -2.20 -8.29 -9.31
C LEU A 118 -1.04 -8.62 -8.35
N LEU A 119 -1.14 -8.24 -7.07
CA LEU A 119 -0.13 -8.54 -6.05
C LEU A 119 0.04 -10.06 -5.82
N GLN A 120 -1.05 -10.83 -5.87
CA GLN A 120 -0.99 -12.29 -5.78
C GLN A 120 -0.20 -12.90 -6.96
N GLN A 121 -0.40 -12.39 -8.18
CA GLN A 121 0.31 -12.87 -9.36
C GLN A 121 1.82 -12.61 -9.30
N ILE A 122 2.26 -11.48 -8.72
CA ILE A 122 3.69 -11.16 -8.57
C ILE A 122 4.42 -12.27 -7.81
N SER A 123 3.82 -12.81 -6.74
CA SER A 123 4.46 -13.85 -5.92
C SER A 123 4.78 -15.14 -6.67
N ALA A 124 4.10 -15.37 -7.81
CA ALA A 124 4.18 -16.59 -8.61
C ALA A 124 4.76 -16.36 -10.01
N VAL A 125 5.13 -15.13 -10.38
CA VAL A 125 5.68 -14.85 -11.72
C VAL A 125 6.96 -15.65 -11.92
N THR A 126 7.13 -16.28 -13.08
CA THR A 126 8.29 -17.10 -13.45
C THR A 126 9.24 -16.33 -14.37
N ALA A 127 10.48 -16.81 -14.51
CA ALA A 127 11.44 -16.21 -15.44
C ALA A 127 10.91 -16.10 -16.89
N GLU A 128 10.20 -17.12 -17.39
CA GLU A 128 9.57 -17.11 -18.72
C GLU A 128 8.49 -16.03 -18.81
N GLN A 129 7.63 -15.92 -17.80
CA GLN A 129 6.61 -14.87 -17.75
C GLN A 129 7.25 -13.48 -17.68
N THR A 130 8.36 -13.31 -16.95
CA THR A 130 9.12 -12.06 -16.90
C THR A 130 9.65 -11.66 -18.28
N GLU A 131 10.14 -12.62 -19.08
CA GLU A 131 10.55 -12.38 -20.47
C GLU A 131 9.35 -12.00 -21.36
N GLN A 132 8.20 -12.67 -21.20
CA GLN A 132 6.98 -12.33 -21.92
C GLN A 132 6.50 -10.91 -21.57
N LEU A 133 6.52 -10.52 -20.29
CA LEU A 133 6.19 -9.16 -19.85
C LEU A 133 7.09 -8.14 -20.53
N GLN A 134 8.41 -8.39 -20.57
CA GLN A 134 9.37 -7.51 -21.24
C GLN A 134 9.08 -7.36 -22.74
N ASN A 135 8.82 -8.47 -23.43
CA ASN A 135 8.62 -8.49 -24.88
C ASN A 135 7.29 -7.87 -25.33
N ASN A 136 6.30 -7.76 -24.42
CA ASN A 136 4.97 -7.27 -24.73
C ASN A 136 4.68 -5.87 -24.15
N LEU A 137 5.69 -5.15 -23.66
CA LEU A 137 5.52 -3.73 -23.30
C LEU A 137 5.12 -2.91 -24.53
N SER A 138 4.03 -2.16 -24.41
CA SER A 138 3.62 -1.23 -25.46
C SER A 138 4.53 0.00 -25.49
N ALA A 139 4.88 0.47 -26.68
CA ALA A 139 5.62 1.71 -26.87
C ALA A 139 4.85 2.95 -26.36
N ASP A 140 3.52 2.87 -26.29
CA ASP A 140 2.66 3.97 -25.85
C ASP A 140 2.38 3.96 -24.33
N ALA A 141 2.78 2.90 -23.62
CA ALA A 141 2.43 2.70 -22.21
C ALA A 141 2.99 3.79 -21.29
N ASP A 142 4.27 4.15 -21.45
CA ASP A 142 4.91 5.19 -20.62
C ASP A 142 4.21 6.56 -20.82
N SER A 143 3.77 6.88 -22.05
CA SER A 143 3.00 8.12 -22.31
C SER A 143 1.62 8.08 -21.67
N ALA A 144 0.92 6.95 -21.77
CA ALA A 144 -0.38 6.75 -21.12
C ALA A 144 -0.27 6.83 -19.59
N TRP A 145 0.80 6.28 -19.01
CA TRP A 145 1.09 6.33 -17.58
C TRP A 145 1.24 7.77 -17.08
N THR A 146 2.07 8.57 -17.74
CA THR A 146 2.29 9.97 -17.35
C THR A 146 1.00 10.78 -17.45
N LYS A 147 0.20 10.57 -18.50
CA LYS A 147 -1.11 11.22 -18.62
C LYS A 147 -2.06 10.81 -17.50
N ALA A 148 -2.09 9.53 -17.14
CA ALA A 148 -2.92 9.01 -16.07
C ALA A 148 -2.58 9.64 -14.72
N TRP A 149 -1.29 9.79 -14.40
CA TRP A 149 -0.82 10.50 -13.21
C TRP A 149 -1.27 11.96 -13.17
N VAL A 150 -1.06 12.69 -14.26
CA VAL A 150 -1.50 14.10 -14.37
C VAL A 150 -3.01 14.22 -14.18
N LEU A 151 -3.78 13.30 -14.79
CA LEU A 151 -5.23 13.29 -14.70
C LEU A 151 -5.72 12.98 -13.28
N TRP A 152 -5.18 11.96 -12.63
CA TRP A 152 -5.51 11.62 -11.24
C TRP A 152 -5.19 12.78 -10.30
N ASP A 153 -3.99 13.35 -10.40
CA ASP A 153 -3.57 14.47 -9.55
C ASP A 153 -4.47 15.70 -9.73
N SER A 154 -4.94 15.95 -10.95
CA SER A 154 -5.89 17.04 -11.24
C SER A 154 -7.27 16.87 -10.59
N GLN A 155 -7.62 15.65 -10.16
CA GLN A 155 -8.91 15.31 -9.55
C GLN A 155 -8.89 15.39 -8.02
N LEU A 156 -7.71 15.51 -7.41
CA LEU A 156 -7.60 15.68 -5.97
C LEU A 156 -8.23 16.99 -5.51
N ALA A 157 -8.71 17.03 -4.26
CA ALA A 157 -9.26 18.25 -3.65
C ALA A 157 -8.26 19.42 -3.68
N PHE A 158 -6.97 19.10 -3.60
CA PHE A 158 -5.86 20.05 -3.73
C PHE A 158 -4.83 19.50 -4.73
N PRO A 159 -5.04 19.72 -6.05
CA PRO A 159 -4.13 19.22 -7.07
C PRO A 159 -2.72 19.73 -6.86
N ARG A 160 -1.72 18.86 -7.03
CA ARG A 160 -0.32 19.26 -6.94
C ARG A 160 0.11 19.91 -8.27
N GLN A 161 0.96 20.92 -8.20
CA GLN A 161 1.53 21.57 -9.38
C GLN A 161 2.81 20.86 -9.88
N HIS A 162 2.92 19.55 -9.66
CA HIS A 162 4.11 18.79 -10.04
C HIS A 162 4.12 18.52 -11.54
N GLN A 163 5.28 18.74 -12.16
CA GLN A 163 5.56 18.16 -13.47
C GLN A 163 6.09 16.75 -13.23
N TYR A 164 5.31 15.75 -13.60
CA TYR A 164 5.80 14.37 -13.70
C TYR A 164 6.69 14.28 -14.95
N ASP A 165 7.92 14.82 -14.90
CA ASP A 165 8.97 14.65 -15.92
C ASP A 165 9.81 13.43 -15.55
N ASP A 166 9.28 12.26 -15.87
CA ASP A 166 9.88 11.00 -15.46
C ASP A 166 10.80 10.47 -16.56
N LYS A 167 12.01 11.02 -16.65
CA LYS A 167 13.03 10.57 -17.60
C LYS A 167 13.68 9.24 -17.19
N ASP A 168 13.62 8.89 -15.90
CA ASP A 168 14.46 7.81 -15.34
C ASP A 168 13.73 6.76 -14.46
N GLY A 169 12.46 6.93 -14.05
CA GLY A 169 11.83 5.91 -13.21
C GLY A 169 10.41 6.21 -12.69
N MET A 170 9.43 5.51 -13.27
CA MET A 170 8.02 5.44 -12.89
C MET A 170 7.69 5.98 -11.49
N THR A 171 7.02 7.13 -11.43
CA THR A 171 6.54 7.74 -10.19
C THR A 171 5.69 6.76 -9.37
N LEU A 172 6.14 6.39 -8.17
CA LEU A 172 5.39 5.46 -7.29
C LEU A 172 4.51 6.17 -6.26
N SER A 173 4.79 7.45 -6.00
CA SER A 173 4.05 8.31 -5.09
C SER A 173 4.36 9.76 -5.44
N ALA A 174 3.35 10.61 -5.33
CA ALA A 174 3.52 12.05 -5.42
C ALA A 174 3.69 12.63 -4.01
N MET A 175 4.83 13.28 -3.78
CA MET A 175 5.17 13.91 -2.51
C MET A 175 4.17 15.03 -2.16
N GLY A 176 3.71 15.06 -0.92
CA GLY A 176 3.04 16.23 -0.36
C GLY A 176 1.81 15.89 0.50
N ARG A 177 1.88 16.38 1.74
CA ARG A 177 0.90 16.38 2.84
C ARG A 177 0.92 15.11 3.71
N ASP A 178 0.91 15.36 5.01
CA ASP A 178 1.13 14.37 6.08
C ASP A 178 -0.04 13.39 6.28
N ASP A 179 -1.11 13.47 5.47
CA ASP A 179 -2.34 12.69 5.70
C ASP A 179 -3.20 12.33 4.47
N ASP A 180 -2.70 12.48 3.23
CA ASP A 180 -3.50 12.41 1.97
C ASP A 180 -3.06 11.32 0.97
N GLU A 181 -3.93 11.04 -0.02
CA GLU A 181 -3.70 10.11 -1.14
C GLU A 181 -2.42 10.43 -1.92
N SER A 182 -1.47 9.50 -1.87
CA SER A 182 -0.14 9.66 -2.45
C SER A 182 -0.02 9.05 -3.85
N SER A 183 -0.93 8.14 -4.22
CA SER A 183 -1.05 7.59 -5.57
C SER A 183 -2.51 7.15 -5.85
N PRO A 184 -2.88 6.89 -7.13
CA PRO A 184 -4.16 6.29 -7.50
C PRO A 184 -4.49 4.96 -6.82
N VAL A 185 -3.47 4.27 -6.28
CA VAL A 185 -3.60 2.96 -5.61
C VAL A 185 -3.01 2.98 -4.20
N ASN A 186 -2.91 4.16 -3.57
CA ASN A 186 -2.26 4.35 -2.26
C ASN A 186 -0.84 3.74 -2.22
N GLY A 187 -0.54 2.87 -1.25
CA GLY A 187 0.73 2.14 -1.16
C GLY A 187 0.93 1.06 -2.22
N GLY A 188 -0.02 0.81 -3.11
CA GLY A 188 0.00 -0.30 -4.07
C GLY A 188 1.20 -0.30 -5.01
N PHE A 189 1.58 0.86 -5.57
CA PHE A 189 2.74 0.95 -6.45
C PHE A 189 4.07 0.63 -5.74
N HIS A 190 4.22 1.05 -4.49
CA HIS A 190 5.38 0.71 -3.67
C HIS A 190 5.45 -0.79 -3.42
N LEU A 191 4.32 -1.39 -3.00
CA LEU A 191 4.26 -2.81 -2.71
C LEU A 191 4.51 -3.67 -3.96
N ILE A 192 4.03 -3.25 -5.14
CA ILE A 192 4.35 -3.90 -6.43
C ILE A 192 5.86 -3.87 -6.68
N ALA A 193 6.50 -2.72 -6.48
CA ALA A 193 7.93 -2.57 -6.71
C ALA A 193 8.74 -3.46 -5.75
N GLU A 194 8.42 -3.46 -4.45
CA GLU A 194 9.09 -4.28 -3.45
C GLU A 194 8.88 -5.79 -3.69
N LEU A 195 7.65 -6.23 -3.99
CA LEU A 195 7.38 -7.66 -4.24
C LEU A 195 8.11 -8.18 -5.48
N LEU A 196 8.23 -7.36 -6.52
CA LEU A 196 8.99 -7.77 -7.70
C LEU A 196 10.50 -7.80 -7.44
N GLU A 197 11.03 -6.90 -6.63
CA GLU A 197 12.42 -6.96 -6.22
C GLU A 197 12.70 -8.22 -5.39
N LEU A 198 11.82 -8.53 -4.43
CA LEU A 198 11.89 -9.76 -3.62
C LEU A 198 11.83 -11.00 -4.51
N GLN A 199 10.91 -11.03 -5.48
CA GLN A 199 10.74 -12.15 -6.40
C GLN A 199 11.91 -12.31 -7.36
N ALA A 200 12.49 -11.20 -7.84
CA ALA A 200 13.69 -11.20 -8.67
C ALA A 200 14.87 -11.81 -7.92
N LYS A 201 15.13 -11.33 -6.69
CA LYS A 201 16.17 -11.86 -5.79
C LYS A 201 15.93 -13.33 -5.45
N LYS A 202 14.68 -13.75 -5.26
CA LYS A 202 14.33 -15.16 -5.01
C LYS A 202 14.66 -16.08 -6.19
N GLN A 203 14.52 -15.61 -7.42
CA GLN A 203 14.77 -16.43 -8.62
C GLN A 203 16.22 -16.40 -9.07
N GLU A 204 16.87 -15.24 -9.02
CA GLU A 204 18.17 -15.02 -9.65
C GLU A 204 19.26 -14.59 -8.65
N GLY A 205 18.92 -14.45 -7.37
CA GLY A 205 19.89 -14.05 -6.35
C GLY A 205 20.54 -12.71 -6.68
N SER A 206 21.86 -12.65 -6.64
CA SER A 206 22.63 -11.46 -7.01
C SER A 206 22.52 -11.11 -8.50
N ASP A 207 22.20 -12.07 -9.37
CA ASP A 207 22.10 -11.83 -10.82
C ASP A 207 20.82 -11.06 -11.18
N ALA A 208 19.90 -10.88 -10.22
CA ALA A 208 18.71 -10.05 -10.36
C ALA A 208 18.99 -8.55 -10.40
N VAL A 209 20.18 -8.13 -9.96
CA VAL A 209 20.58 -6.71 -9.83
C VAL A 209 21.86 -6.44 -10.60
N ILE A 210 22.00 -5.20 -11.07
CA ILE A 210 23.21 -4.65 -11.66
C ILE A 210 23.64 -3.43 -10.86
N GLN A 211 24.95 -3.18 -10.83
CA GLN A 211 25.49 -1.94 -10.30
C GLN A 211 25.47 -0.86 -11.38
N ILE A 212 24.88 0.27 -11.05
CA ILE A 212 24.93 1.50 -11.84
C ILE A 212 25.87 2.46 -11.10
N ILE A 213 26.81 3.06 -11.83
CA ILE A 213 27.69 4.09 -11.29
C ILE A 213 27.29 5.41 -11.93
N GLU A 214 26.65 6.27 -11.17
CA GLU A 214 26.24 7.61 -11.58
C GLU A 214 26.74 8.61 -10.54
N ASP A 215 27.31 9.72 -11.01
CA ASP A 215 27.88 10.79 -10.17
C ASP A 215 28.87 10.34 -9.08
N GLY A 216 29.54 9.19 -9.28
CA GLY A 216 30.51 8.63 -8.33
C GLY A 216 29.87 7.82 -7.20
N GLU A 217 28.55 7.66 -7.21
CA GLU A 217 27.80 6.79 -6.32
C GLU A 217 27.51 5.46 -7.03
N THR A 218 27.54 4.36 -6.28
CA THR A 218 27.20 3.04 -6.80
C THR A 218 25.83 2.67 -6.28
N GLU A 219 24.86 2.54 -7.18
CA GLU A 219 23.50 2.12 -6.87
C GLU A 219 23.26 0.71 -7.39
N GLU A 220 22.48 -0.08 -6.64
CA GLU A 220 21.96 -1.35 -7.12
C GLU A 220 20.59 -1.12 -7.77
N ALA A 221 20.43 -1.65 -8.98
CA ALA A 221 19.16 -1.59 -9.68
C ALA A 221 18.86 -2.94 -10.35
N LEU A 222 17.59 -3.32 -10.42
CA LEU A 222 17.16 -4.57 -11.08
C LEU A 222 17.72 -4.70 -12.51
N THR A 223 17.92 -5.91 -13.03
CA THR A 223 18.27 -6.07 -14.45
C THR A 223 17.19 -5.48 -15.37
N PRO A 224 17.50 -5.16 -16.64
CA PRO A 224 16.50 -4.64 -17.59
C PRO A 224 15.25 -5.51 -17.70
N LYS A 225 15.42 -6.83 -17.60
CA LYS A 225 14.32 -7.82 -17.61
C LYS A 225 13.35 -7.59 -16.43
N TRP A 226 13.88 -7.52 -15.20
CA TRP A 226 13.05 -7.30 -14.02
C TRP A 226 12.50 -5.87 -13.91
N ARG A 227 13.23 -4.86 -14.42
CA ARG A 227 12.67 -3.50 -14.56
C ARG A 227 11.48 -3.47 -15.50
N ALA A 228 11.54 -4.20 -16.61
CA ALA A 228 10.46 -4.29 -17.58
C ALA A 228 9.22 -4.98 -16.99
N ALA A 229 9.40 -6.08 -16.25
CA ALA A 229 8.31 -6.71 -15.51
C ALA A 229 7.70 -5.76 -14.48
N ARG A 230 8.53 -5.00 -13.73
CA ARG A 230 8.05 -3.94 -12.82
C ARG A 230 7.20 -2.91 -13.54
N LYS A 231 7.66 -2.40 -14.69
CA LYS A 231 6.86 -1.49 -15.50
C LYS A 231 5.52 -2.11 -15.92
N ALA A 232 5.50 -3.36 -16.37
CA ALA A 232 4.28 -4.02 -16.81
C ALA A 232 3.22 -4.12 -15.69
N PHE A 233 3.63 -4.49 -14.47
CA PHE A 233 2.74 -4.56 -13.31
C PHE A 233 2.28 -3.18 -12.84
N LEU A 234 3.17 -2.17 -12.82
CA LEU A 234 2.79 -0.80 -12.50
C LEU A 234 1.78 -0.27 -13.52
N HIS A 235 2.03 -0.41 -14.82
CA HIS A 235 1.11 0.00 -15.88
C HIS A 235 -0.28 -0.63 -15.71
N ALA A 236 -0.35 -1.93 -15.45
CA ALA A 236 -1.63 -2.61 -15.22
C ALA A 236 -2.36 -2.04 -13.99
N ALA A 237 -1.66 -1.82 -12.87
CA ALA A 237 -2.23 -1.23 -11.67
C ALA A 237 -2.81 0.18 -11.92
N MET A 238 -2.09 1.03 -12.67
CA MET A 238 -2.60 2.34 -13.08
C MET A 238 -3.82 2.23 -13.98
N ALA A 239 -3.80 1.30 -14.95
CA ALA A 239 -4.92 1.10 -15.86
C ALA A 239 -6.20 0.69 -15.12
N PHE A 240 -6.08 -0.13 -14.08
CA PHE A 240 -7.20 -0.50 -13.22
C PHE A 240 -7.70 0.70 -12.42
N ALA A 241 -6.79 1.40 -11.73
CA ALA A 241 -7.14 2.55 -10.89
C ALA A 241 -7.78 3.72 -11.65
N MET A 242 -7.42 3.87 -12.93
CA MET A 242 -7.89 4.96 -13.78
C MET A 242 -8.83 4.48 -14.90
N ARG A 243 -9.47 3.31 -14.74
CA ARG A 243 -10.23 2.67 -15.82
C ARG A 243 -11.29 3.58 -16.41
N GLU A 244 -12.03 4.31 -15.57
CA GLU A 244 -13.13 5.19 -15.98
C GLU A 244 -12.65 6.47 -16.69
N GLN A 245 -11.39 6.84 -16.47
CA GLN A 245 -10.77 8.07 -16.95
C GLN A 245 -9.96 7.86 -18.23
N LEU A 246 -9.44 6.65 -18.44
CA LEU A 246 -8.63 6.30 -19.61
C LEU A 246 -9.49 5.98 -20.83
N SER A 247 -9.01 6.39 -22.00
CA SER A 247 -9.53 5.85 -23.26
C SER A 247 -9.25 4.34 -23.38
N ASN A 248 -9.99 3.66 -24.25
CA ASN A 248 -9.75 2.23 -24.48
C ASN A 248 -8.34 1.95 -25.02
N ASP A 249 -7.78 2.85 -25.83
CA ASP A 249 -6.44 2.71 -26.38
C ASP A 249 -5.36 2.87 -25.29
N GLU A 250 -5.53 3.85 -24.39
CA GLU A 250 -4.61 4.04 -23.25
C GLU A 250 -4.69 2.87 -22.26
N TYR A 251 -5.89 2.38 -21.97
CA TYR A 251 -6.08 1.19 -21.13
C TYR A 251 -5.44 -0.05 -21.78
N ALA A 252 -5.66 -0.28 -23.07
CA ALA A 252 -5.05 -1.38 -23.80
C ALA A 252 -3.52 -1.28 -23.84
N ALA A 253 -2.97 -0.08 -24.04
CA ALA A 253 -1.53 0.15 -24.04
C ALA A 253 -0.91 -0.18 -22.66
N LEU A 254 -1.52 0.29 -21.57
CA LEU A 254 -1.03 0.04 -20.22
C LEU A 254 -1.15 -1.43 -19.80
N THR A 255 -2.21 -2.12 -20.21
CA THR A 255 -2.47 -3.51 -19.83
C THR A 255 -1.86 -4.55 -20.78
N ALA A 256 -1.29 -4.16 -21.92
CA ALA A 256 -0.83 -5.07 -22.98
C ALA A 256 0.09 -6.18 -22.48
N ALA A 257 1.20 -5.80 -21.83
CA ALA A 257 2.19 -6.74 -21.32
C ALA A 257 1.59 -7.69 -20.29
N TRP A 258 0.91 -7.15 -19.28
CA TRP A 258 0.29 -7.94 -18.22
C TRP A 258 -0.76 -8.91 -18.78
N SER A 259 -1.63 -8.43 -19.67
CA SER A 259 -2.68 -9.24 -20.29
C SER A 259 -2.14 -10.39 -21.13
N SER A 260 -1.01 -10.21 -21.83
CA SER A 260 -0.40 -11.28 -22.62
C SER A 260 0.01 -12.50 -21.78
N VAL A 261 0.24 -12.29 -20.48
CA VAL A 261 0.70 -13.32 -19.55
C VAL A 261 -0.46 -13.84 -18.69
N PHE A 262 -1.30 -12.94 -18.17
CA PHE A 262 -2.24 -13.27 -17.09
C PHE A 262 -3.72 -13.30 -17.52
N ASN A 263 -4.09 -12.75 -18.68
CA ASN A 263 -5.47 -12.81 -19.19
C ASN A 263 -5.74 -14.03 -20.10
N ASN A 264 -4.76 -14.92 -20.29
CA ASN A 264 -4.91 -16.14 -21.10
C ASN A 264 -5.50 -17.34 -20.35
N VAL A 265 -6.01 -17.17 -19.13
CA VAL A 265 -6.71 -18.22 -18.37
C VAL A 265 -8.22 -18.02 -18.52
N ASP A 266 -8.73 -18.24 -19.72
CA ASP A 266 -10.13 -18.63 -19.99
C ASP A 266 -10.29 -18.94 -21.49
N ASN A 267 -9.89 -20.15 -21.89
CA ASN A 267 -10.45 -20.86 -23.06
C ASN A 267 -10.02 -22.33 -23.14
N HIS A 268 -9.92 -23.06 -22.03
CA HIS A 268 -9.95 -24.54 -22.05
C HIS A 268 -10.40 -25.10 -20.70
N ALA A 269 -11.72 -25.25 -20.52
CA ALA A 269 -12.37 -26.31 -19.76
C ALA A 269 -13.80 -26.50 -20.27
#